data_AF-A0AAD7LLA2-F1
#
_entry.id   AF-A0AAD7LLA2-F1
#
_cell.length_a   1.000
_cell.length_b   1.000
_cell.length_c   1.000
_cell.angle_alpha   90.00
_cell.angle_beta   90.00
_cell.angle_gamma   90.00
#
_symmetry.space_group_name_H-M   'P 1'
#
loop_
_entity.id
_entity.type
_entity.pdbx_description
1 polymer ?
#
loop_
_entity_poly.entity_id
_entity_poly.type
_entity_poly.pdbx_seq_one_letter_code
_entity_poly.pdbx_strand_id
1 'polypeptide(L)'
;MGMAGWHLSRNKVLFFSGALFITLAVGVHLTPYFPSMTDFVTSVSSIVVLDNRVSCISLLHEIVWEVKPRDSQARFVALSLLNLVLDAKHMESVSGFLFKRHSNYQIVVDEIGMKLDFIWAPYTTNLTNLVMEFKQNHTYPDVLVMGSGLWHMLHNTNASDYGASLQPLRNSVASLLPVSPEFGTDGPVTGSVSIRSPHLFWHNLPILINSMLNTVEKRKKMTDIMRGAYDRELHKSKLLRKSGGPFLLLDIESLSWNCGVRCTDDGMHYDESVYEAAVQIMLNALLIESHQKL
;
A
#
# COMPACT_ATOMS: atom_id res chain seq x y z
N MET A 1 11.82 -27.13 53.42
CA MET A 1 11.15 -25.93 52.87
C MET A 1 9.67 -25.83 53.23
N GLY A 2 8.93 -26.93 53.44
CA GLY A 2 7.48 -26.89 53.71
C GLY A 2 7.03 -26.23 55.04
N MET A 3 7.88 -26.16 56.07
CA MET A 3 7.49 -25.56 57.36
C MET A 3 7.66 -24.03 57.42
N ALA A 4 8.43 -23.42 56.52
CA ALA A 4 8.59 -21.96 56.46
C ALA A 4 7.40 -21.26 55.77
N GLY A 5 6.75 -21.93 54.81
CA GLY A 5 5.58 -21.38 54.10
C GLY A 5 4.33 -21.25 54.97
N TRP A 6 4.18 -22.09 56.00
CA TRP A 6 3.03 -22.08 56.88
C TRP A 6 2.97 -20.81 57.75
N HIS A 7 4.12 -20.35 58.25
CA HIS A 7 4.21 -19.13 59.06
C HIS A 7 4.02 -17.83 58.25
N LEU A 8 4.37 -17.82 56.95
CA LEU A 8 4.18 -16.66 56.08
C LEU A 8 2.70 -16.41 55.72
N SER A 9 1.87 -17.46 55.69
CA SER A 9 0.45 -17.34 55.30
C SER A 9 -0.45 -16.64 56.32
N ARG A 10 -0.06 -16.59 57.61
CA ARG A 10 -0.88 -15.95 58.68
C ARG A 10 -0.67 -14.45 58.80
N ASN A 11 0.39 -13.90 58.21
CA ASN A 11 0.69 -12.48 58.27
C ASN A 11 0.64 -11.88 56.86
N LYS A 12 -0.51 -11.31 56.50
CA LYS A 12 -0.82 -10.83 55.15
C LYS A 12 0.26 -9.88 54.59
N VAL A 13 0.86 -9.04 55.44
CA VAL A 13 1.92 -8.10 55.03
C VAL A 13 3.19 -8.82 54.60
N LEU A 14 3.61 -9.86 55.34
CA LEU A 14 4.79 -10.66 55.00
C LEU A 14 4.58 -11.54 53.77
N PHE A 15 3.35 -12.04 53.58
CA PHE A 15 2.98 -12.79 52.38
C PHE A 15 3.05 -11.93 51.12
N PHE A 16 2.47 -10.72 51.15
CA PHE A 16 2.53 -9.80 50.02
C PHE A 16 3.96 -9.31 49.73
N SER A 17 4.74 -9.01 50.77
CA SER A 17 6.15 -8.63 50.63
C SER A 17 6.98 -9.77 50.00
N GLY A 18 6.77 -11.01 50.44
CA GLY A 18 7.45 -12.18 49.88
C GLY A 18 7.08 -12.45 48.42
N ALA A 19 5.79 -12.38 48.07
CA ALA A 19 5.33 -12.57 46.69
C ALA A 19 5.84 -11.47 45.75
N LEU A 20 5.87 -10.22 46.20
CA LEU A 20 6.43 -9.09 45.45
C LEU A 20 7.93 -9.27 45.22
N PHE A 21 8.67 -9.70 46.25
CA PHE A 21 10.11 -9.91 46.15
C PHE A 21 10.46 -11.05 45.18
N ILE A 22 9.71 -12.15 45.22
CA ILE A 22 9.87 -13.26 44.27
C ILE A 22 9.54 -12.80 42.85
N THR A 23 8.47 -12.03 42.66
CA THR A 23 8.07 -11.52 41.34
C THR A 23 9.11 -10.56 40.77
N LEU A 24 9.68 -9.67 41.59
CA LEU A 24 10.76 -8.77 41.19
C LEU A 24 12.06 -9.53 40.91
N ALA A 25 12.41 -10.52 41.72
CA ALA A 25 13.61 -11.34 41.51
C ALA A 25 13.50 -12.15 40.21
N VAL A 26 12.34 -12.77 39.96
CA VAL A 26 12.04 -13.45 38.70
C VAL A 26 12.04 -12.47 37.55
N GLY A 27 11.44 -11.28 37.71
CA GLY A 27 11.48 -10.20 36.72
C GLY A 27 12.91 -9.84 36.33
N VAL A 28 13.75 -9.45 37.29
CA VAL A 28 15.15 -9.04 37.04
C VAL A 28 16.00 -10.17 36.44
N HIS A 29 15.72 -11.43 36.76
CA HIS A 29 16.46 -12.57 36.20
C HIS A 29 15.90 -13.07 34.86
N LEU A 30 14.64 -12.77 34.54
CA LEU A 30 14.06 -13.10 33.24
C LEU A 30 14.17 -11.95 32.22
N THR A 31 14.29 -10.69 32.66
CA THR A 31 14.49 -9.53 31.77
C THR A 31 15.65 -9.70 30.77
N PRO A 32 16.80 -10.33 31.10
CA PRO A 32 17.88 -10.58 30.12
C PRO A 32 17.52 -11.60 29.04
N TYR A 33 16.47 -12.40 29.25
CA TYR A 33 16.01 -13.45 28.32
C TYR A 33 14.79 -13.00 27.49
N PHE A 34 14.20 -11.84 27.80
CA PHE A 34 13.22 -11.19 26.96
C PHE A 34 13.92 -10.13 26.09
N PRO A 35 13.95 -10.28 24.76
CA PRO A 35 14.46 -9.23 23.89
C PRO A 35 13.61 -7.96 24.10
N SER A 36 14.28 -6.81 24.14
CA SER A 36 13.60 -5.52 24.29
C SER A 36 12.62 -5.33 23.11
N MET A 37 11.52 -4.59 23.28
CA MET A 37 10.62 -4.32 22.13
C MET A 37 11.32 -3.53 20.99
N THR A 38 12.53 -3.03 21.22
CA THR A 38 13.42 -2.49 20.20
C THR A 38 14.14 -3.58 19.37
N ASP A 39 14.34 -4.79 19.89
CA ASP A 39 14.97 -5.91 19.17
C ASP A 39 14.01 -6.57 18.17
N PHE A 40 12.70 -6.42 18.34
CA PHE A 40 11.72 -6.88 17.34
C PHE A 40 11.72 -6.00 16.09
N VAL A 41 12.23 -4.77 16.18
CA VAL A 41 12.33 -3.83 15.05
C VAL A 41 13.67 -3.97 14.31
N THR A 42 14.70 -4.54 14.94
CA THR A 42 16.01 -4.81 14.31
C THR A 42 16.15 -6.23 13.75
N SER A 43 15.29 -7.17 14.16
CA SER A 43 15.24 -8.56 13.66
C SER A 43 14.35 -8.77 12.42
N VAL A 44 14.20 -7.74 11.58
CA VAL A 44 13.80 -7.85 10.17
C VAL A 44 14.96 -7.41 9.27
N SER A 45 16.17 -7.86 9.61
CA SER A 45 17.27 -7.91 8.64
C SER A 45 17.15 -9.19 7.82
N SER A 46 16.10 -9.28 7.01
CA SER A 46 16.06 -10.25 5.92
C SER A 46 16.97 -9.72 4.82
N ILE A 47 18.26 -10.02 4.89
CA ILE A 47 19.10 -9.93 3.69
C ILE A 47 18.63 -11.05 2.76
N VAL A 48 17.89 -10.69 1.72
CA VAL A 48 17.75 -11.54 0.54
C VAL A 48 19.05 -11.42 -0.24
N VAL A 49 19.98 -12.36 -0.05
CA VAL A 49 21.07 -12.55 -1.00
C VAL A 49 20.44 -13.22 -2.23
N LEU A 50 20.09 -12.42 -3.24
CA LEU A 50 19.68 -12.93 -4.53
C LEU A 50 20.95 -13.25 -5.34
N ASP A 51 21.37 -14.51 -5.31
CA ASP A 51 22.52 -15.00 -6.09
C ASP A 51 22.16 -15.08 -7.58
N ASN A 52 22.48 -13.99 -8.27
CA ASN A 52 22.88 -13.83 -9.67
C ASN A 52 22.29 -14.75 -10.77
N ARG A 53 21.44 -14.16 -11.63
CA ARG A 53 21.58 -13.97 -13.09
C ARG A 53 20.17 -13.82 -13.70
N VAL A 54 19.93 -12.68 -14.37
CA VAL A 54 18.65 -12.28 -15.03
C VAL A 54 17.57 -11.69 -14.09
N SER A 55 17.94 -10.80 -13.17
CA SER A 55 16.94 -9.97 -12.48
C SER A 55 16.96 -8.55 -13.06
N CYS A 56 15.86 -8.12 -13.68
CA CYS A 56 15.69 -6.73 -14.16
C CYS A 56 15.71 -5.69 -13.02
N ILE A 57 15.73 -6.13 -11.75
CA ILE A 57 15.80 -5.28 -10.56
C ILE A 57 17.05 -4.39 -10.57
N SER A 58 18.17 -4.85 -11.12
CA SER A 58 19.40 -4.04 -11.22
C SER A 58 19.34 -2.94 -12.28
N LEU A 59 18.41 -3.03 -13.25
CA LEU A 59 18.26 -2.08 -14.36
C LEU A 59 17.34 -0.90 -14.02
N LEU A 60 16.65 -0.94 -12.87
CA LEU A 60 15.77 0.15 -12.44
C LEU A 60 16.50 1.50 -12.31
N HIS A 61 17.81 1.50 -12.10
CA HIS A 61 18.60 2.74 -12.01
C HIS A 61 19.16 3.23 -13.36
N GLU A 62 18.94 2.52 -14.47
CA GLU A 62 19.61 2.78 -15.76
C GLU A 62 18.70 3.41 -16.82
N ILE A 63 17.41 3.58 -16.54
CA ILE A 63 16.46 4.15 -17.49
C ILE A 63 16.09 5.55 -17.03
N VAL A 64 16.56 6.57 -17.76
CA VAL A 64 16.21 7.98 -17.54
C VAL A 64 15.40 8.46 -18.74
N TRP A 65 14.12 8.79 -18.54
CA TRP A 65 13.30 9.44 -19.56
C TRP A 65 13.24 10.96 -19.35
N GLU A 66 13.63 11.75 -20.36
CA GLU A 66 13.57 13.22 -20.31
C GLU A 66 12.15 13.82 -20.49
N VAL A 67 11.07 13.02 -20.48
CA VAL A 67 9.71 13.53 -20.72
C VAL A 67 8.73 12.98 -19.68
N LYS A 68 8.40 13.80 -18.67
CA LYS A 68 7.54 13.43 -17.54
C LYS A 68 6.03 13.48 -17.90
N PRO A 69 5.28 12.36 -17.85
CA PRO A 69 3.82 12.39 -17.96
C PRO A 69 3.16 13.08 -16.75
N ARG A 70 2.88 14.38 -16.87
CA ARG A 70 2.43 15.28 -15.78
C ARG A 70 0.92 15.23 -15.42
N ASP A 71 0.20 14.17 -15.72
CA ASP A 71 -1.27 14.14 -15.56
C ASP A 71 -1.76 13.28 -14.38
N SER A 72 -1.04 12.22 -13.99
CA SER A 72 -1.45 11.32 -12.92
C SER A 72 -0.27 10.60 -12.28
N GLN A 73 -0.26 10.55 -10.93
CA GLN A 73 0.70 9.72 -10.19
C GLN A 73 0.58 8.23 -10.53
N ALA A 74 -0.64 7.74 -10.75
CA ALA A 74 -0.91 6.35 -11.11
C ALA A 74 -0.19 5.95 -12.40
N ARG A 75 -0.02 6.91 -13.31
CA ARG A 75 0.62 6.69 -14.60
C ARG A 75 2.12 6.53 -14.44
N PHE A 76 2.75 7.22 -13.49
CA PHE A 76 4.15 6.98 -13.17
C PHE A 76 4.37 5.59 -12.55
N VAL A 77 3.44 5.08 -11.73
CA VAL A 77 3.51 3.69 -11.25
C VAL A 77 3.44 2.70 -12.43
N ALA A 78 2.51 2.92 -13.37
CA ALA A 78 2.42 2.09 -14.58
C ALA A 78 3.68 2.20 -15.46
N LEU A 79 4.23 3.41 -15.62
CA LEU A 79 5.47 3.66 -16.36
C LEU A 79 6.65 2.92 -15.73
N SER A 80 6.84 3.02 -14.41
CA SER A 80 7.91 2.33 -13.69
C SER A 80 7.77 0.80 -13.80
N LEU A 81 6.55 0.26 -13.81
CA LEU A 81 6.33 -1.16 -14.05
C LEU A 81 6.69 -1.56 -15.49
N LEU A 82 6.30 -0.75 -16.47
CA LEU A 82 6.61 -1.01 -17.88
C LEU A 82 8.10 -0.91 -18.18
N ASN A 83 8.82 0.04 -17.58
CA ASN A 83 10.28 0.15 -17.68
C ASN A 83 10.99 -1.10 -17.14
N LEU A 84 10.40 -1.82 -16.18
CA LEU A 84 10.97 -3.05 -15.65
C LEU A 84 10.77 -4.26 -16.59
N VAL A 85 9.64 -4.30 -17.31
CA VAL A 85 9.21 -5.48 -18.08
C VAL A 85 9.43 -5.37 -19.59
N LEU A 86 9.57 -4.15 -20.13
CA LEU A 86 9.79 -3.90 -21.54
C LEU A 86 11.25 -3.53 -21.81
N ASP A 87 11.78 -3.98 -22.94
CA ASP A 87 13.03 -3.43 -23.47
C ASP A 87 12.84 -2.02 -24.07
N ALA A 88 13.94 -1.34 -24.39
CA ALA A 88 13.91 0.02 -24.91
C ALA A 88 13.08 0.16 -26.21
N LYS A 89 13.10 -0.85 -27.08
CA LYS A 89 12.39 -0.82 -28.37
C LYS A 89 10.88 -0.95 -28.17
N HIS A 90 10.44 -1.86 -27.31
CA HIS A 90 9.03 -2.01 -26.97
C HIS A 90 8.53 -0.80 -26.17
N MET A 91 9.38 -0.23 -25.31
CA MET A 91 9.05 0.97 -24.56
C MET A 91 8.79 2.19 -25.47
N GLU A 92 9.59 2.36 -26.53
CA GLU A 92 9.36 3.38 -27.55
C GLU A 92 7.99 3.22 -28.23
N SER A 93 7.56 1.97 -28.48
CA SER A 93 6.28 1.67 -29.13
C SER A 93 5.05 2.01 -28.28
N VAL A 94 5.15 1.92 -26.94
CA VAL A 94 4.05 2.23 -26.02
C VAL A 94 4.03 3.68 -25.54
N SER A 95 5.13 4.41 -25.75
CA SER A 95 5.32 5.80 -25.34
C SER A 95 4.13 6.70 -25.71
N GLY A 96 3.64 6.60 -26.95
CA GLY A 96 2.50 7.38 -27.44
C GLY A 96 1.20 7.20 -26.64
N PHE A 97 0.94 6.02 -26.07
CA PHE A 97 -0.22 5.77 -25.20
C PHE A 97 0.00 6.36 -23.80
N LEU A 98 1.23 6.26 -23.30
CA LEU A 98 1.62 6.78 -21.99
C LEU A 98 1.49 8.31 -21.93
N PHE A 99 1.55 9.02 -23.05
CA PHE A 99 1.42 10.48 -23.07
C PHE A 99 0.01 11.01 -23.35
N LYS A 100 -0.99 10.15 -23.64
CA LYS A 100 -2.38 10.59 -23.78
C LYS A 100 -2.95 11.00 -22.43
N ARG A 101 -3.16 12.30 -22.24
CA ARG A 101 -3.63 12.88 -20.97
C ARG A 101 -5.03 12.42 -20.62
N HIS A 102 -5.24 12.08 -19.34
CA HIS A 102 -6.57 11.82 -18.76
C HIS A 102 -7.40 10.79 -19.55
N SER A 103 -6.75 9.76 -20.08
CA SER A 103 -7.39 8.76 -20.92
C SER A 103 -6.99 7.35 -20.52
N ASN A 104 -7.88 6.41 -20.80
CA ASN A 104 -7.59 4.99 -20.63
C ASN A 104 -6.61 4.51 -21.71
N TYR A 105 -5.81 3.52 -21.38
CA TYR A 105 -5.02 2.77 -22.35
C TYR A 105 -4.81 1.33 -21.88
N GLN A 106 -4.48 0.46 -22.83
CA GLN A 106 -4.21 -0.94 -22.59
C GLN A 106 -2.89 -1.29 -23.27
N ILE A 107 -2.07 -2.06 -22.56
CA ILE A 107 -0.80 -2.59 -23.07
C ILE A 107 -0.81 -4.09 -22.82
N VAL A 108 -0.47 -4.86 -23.84
CA VAL A 108 -0.28 -6.30 -23.75
C VAL A 108 1.19 -6.59 -24.04
N VAL A 109 1.80 -7.39 -23.17
CA VAL A 109 3.18 -7.86 -23.29
C VAL A 109 3.12 -9.38 -23.44
N ASP A 110 3.02 -9.81 -24.69
CA ASP A 110 2.73 -11.20 -25.05
C ASP A 110 3.80 -12.16 -24.54
N GLU A 111 5.06 -11.71 -24.49
CA GLU A 111 6.23 -12.51 -24.09
C GLU A 111 6.10 -13.07 -22.67
N ILE A 112 5.45 -12.32 -21.78
CA ILE A 112 5.24 -12.69 -20.37
C ILE A 112 3.77 -12.91 -20.03
N GLY A 113 2.88 -12.87 -21.03
CA GLY A 113 1.43 -12.99 -20.84
C GLY A 113 0.85 -11.90 -19.93
N MET A 114 1.48 -10.72 -19.87
CA MET A 114 1.02 -9.62 -19.01
C MET A 114 0.08 -8.71 -19.80
N LYS A 115 -1.04 -8.37 -19.18
CA LYS A 115 -1.94 -7.31 -19.66
C LYS A 115 -2.05 -6.22 -18.60
N LEU A 116 -1.78 -4.97 -19.00
CA LEU A 116 -1.90 -3.78 -18.17
C LEU A 116 -3.02 -2.90 -18.72
N ASP A 117 -4.05 -2.70 -17.90
CA ASP A 117 -5.12 -1.73 -18.16
C ASP A 117 -4.92 -0.50 -17.26
N PHE A 118 -4.67 0.66 -17.87
CA PHE A 118 -4.69 1.93 -17.16
C PHE A 118 -6.04 2.61 -17.39
N ILE A 119 -6.73 2.89 -16.29
CA ILE A 119 -8.03 3.54 -16.31
C ILE A 119 -7.92 4.89 -15.60
N TRP A 120 -8.25 5.97 -16.32
CA TRP A 120 -8.34 7.29 -15.74
C TRP A 120 -9.61 7.42 -14.90
N ALA A 121 -9.44 7.39 -13.57
CA ALA A 121 -10.52 7.46 -12.59
C ALA A 121 -10.26 8.62 -11.60
N PRO A 122 -10.61 9.87 -11.96
CA PRO A 122 -10.27 11.05 -11.17
C PRO A 122 -10.94 11.09 -9.79
N TYR A 123 -12.07 10.42 -9.62
CA TYR A 123 -12.85 10.38 -8.39
C TYR A 123 -13.00 8.96 -7.85
N THR A 124 -13.09 8.83 -6.53
CA THR A 124 -13.32 7.55 -5.84
C THR A 124 -14.60 6.85 -6.32
N THR A 125 -15.63 7.61 -6.72
CA THR A 125 -16.85 7.06 -7.30
C THR A 125 -16.61 6.36 -8.64
N ASN A 126 -15.65 6.82 -9.45
CA ASN A 126 -15.25 6.12 -10.67
C ASN A 126 -14.62 4.76 -10.33
N LEU A 127 -13.75 4.71 -9.30
CA LEU A 127 -13.17 3.47 -8.81
C LEU A 127 -14.24 2.49 -8.29
N THR A 128 -15.22 2.99 -7.53
CA THR A 128 -16.34 2.17 -7.06
C THR A 128 -17.11 1.56 -8.24
N ASN A 129 -17.39 2.34 -9.28
CA ASN A 129 -18.08 1.86 -10.47
C ASN A 129 -17.29 0.78 -11.20
N LEU A 130 -15.96 0.94 -11.35
CA LEU A 130 -15.08 -0.07 -11.96
C LEU A 130 -15.11 -1.39 -11.19
N VAL A 131 -15.03 -1.32 -9.85
CA VAL A 131 -15.11 -2.52 -9.00
C VAL A 131 -16.46 -3.22 -9.14
N MET A 132 -17.55 -2.46 -9.24
CA MET A 132 -18.88 -3.02 -9.48
C MET A 132 -18.99 -3.68 -10.86
N GLU A 133 -18.37 -3.09 -11.88
CA GLU A 133 -18.33 -3.65 -13.23
C GLU A 133 -17.55 -4.97 -13.29
N PHE A 134 -16.39 -5.07 -12.64
CA PHE A 134 -15.64 -6.33 -12.51
C PHE A 134 -16.50 -7.45 -11.90
N LYS A 135 -17.26 -7.11 -10.86
CA LYS A 135 -18.17 -8.04 -10.20
C LYS A 135 -19.32 -8.48 -11.13
N GLN A 136 -19.93 -7.54 -11.84
CA GLN A 136 -21.04 -7.84 -12.76
C GLN A 136 -20.57 -8.73 -13.92
N ASN A 137 -19.42 -8.42 -14.50
CA ASN A 137 -18.87 -9.12 -15.66
C ASN A 137 -18.12 -10.41 -15.29
N HIS A 138 -17.90 -10.67 -13.99
CA HIS A 138 -17.08 -11.78 -13.48
C HIS A 138 -15.65 -11.76 -14.05
N THR A 139 -15.13 -10.56 -14.32
CA THR A 139 -13.77 -10.34 -14.85
C THR A 139 -12.95 -9.66 -13.77
N TYR A 140 -12.08 -10.43 -13.11
CA TYR A 140 -11.26 -9.94 -12.01
C TYR A 140 -9.79 -9.88 -12.45
N PRO A 141 -9.12 -8.72 -12.34
CA PRO A 141 -7.68 -8.64 -12.56
C PRO A 141 -6.93 -9.35 -11.44
N ASP A 142 -5.71 -9.85 -11.71
CA ASP A 142 -4.88 -10.47 -10.67
C ASP A 142 -4.35 -9.44 -9.66
N VAL A 143 -4.11 -8.21 -10.11
CA VAL A 143 -3.59 -7.10 -9.30
C VAL A 143 -4.39 -5.82 -9.58
N LEU A 144 -4.81 -5.12 -8.52
CA LEU A 144 -5.41 -3.80 -8.59
C LEU A 144 -4.54 -2.80 -7.83
N VAL A 145 -4.01 -1.83 -8.55
CA VAL A 145 -3.38 -0.63 -7.98
C VAL A 145 -4.32 0.54 -8.18
N MET A 146 -4.81 1.12 -7.09
CA MET A 146 -5.74 2.24 -7.14
C MET A 146 -5.23 3.42 -6.32
N GLY A 147 -5.72 4.59 -6.64
CA GLY A 147 -5.48 5.80 -5.87
C GLY A 147 -6.29 6.94 -6.42
N SER A 148 -6.62 7.89 -5.55
CA SER A 148 -7.38 9.08 -5.92
C SER A 148 -7.15 10.17 -4.86
N GLY A 149 -7.69 11.37 -5.11
CA GLY A 149 -7.73 12.44 -4.13
C GLY A 149 -7.04 13.72 -4.57
N LEU A 150 -5.98 13.69 -5.40
CA LEU A 150 -5.37 14.93 -5.93
C LEU A 150 -6.35 15.73 -6.79
N TRP A 151 -7.03 15.05 -7.71
CA TRP A 151 -8.04 15.68 -8.57
C TRP A 151 -9.23 16.20 -7.75
N HIS A 152 -9.73 15.39 -6.83
CA HIS A 152 -10.80 15.79 -5.91
C HIS A 152 -10.38 16.98 -5.02
N MET A 153 -9.14 17.03 -4.54
CA MET A 153 -8.60 18.14 -3.78
C MET A 153 -8.56 19.43 -4.59
N LEU A 154 -8.15 19.35 -5.86
CA LEU A 154 -8.10 20.49 -6.77
C LEU A 154 -9.49 21.00 -7.15
N HIS A 155 -10.46 20.11 -7.41
CA HIS A 155 -11.75 20.53 -7.96
C HIS A 155 -12.86 20.71 -6.90
N ASN A 156 -12.85 19.90 -5.84
CA ASN A 156 -13.88 19.91 -4.80
C ASN A 156 -13.35 20.48 -3.48
N THR A 157 -12.08 20.23 -3.14
CA THR A 157 -11.42 20.74 -1.93
C THR A 157 -12.18 20.39 -0.64
N ASN A 158 -12.83 19.23 -0.61
CA ASN A 158 -13.65 18.79 0.51
C ASN A 158 -13.19 17.40 1.00
N ALA A 159 -12.40 17.37 2.08
CA ALA A 159 -11.89 16.12 2.62
C ALA A 159 -13.02 15.20 3.13
N SER A 160 -14.04 15.74 3.78
CA SER A 160 -15.16 14.95 4.32
C SER A 160 -15.95 14.26 3.21
N ASP A 161 -16.20 14.95 2.09
CA ASP A 161 -16.84 14.38 0.89
C ASP A 161 -15.97 13.26 0.28
N TYR A 162 -14.65 13.49 0.19
CA TYR A 162 -13.70 12.45 -0.20
C TYR A 162 -13.77 11.22 0.72
N GLY A 163 -13.76 11.43 2.04
CA GLY A 163 -13.89 10.37 3.04
C GLY A 163 -15.20 9.56 2.91
N ALA A 164 -16.32 10.25 2.69
CA ALA A 164 -17.60 9.62 2.44
C ALA A 164 -17.57 8.76 1.16
N SER A 165 -16.92 9.24 0.09
CA SER A 165 -16.79 8.52 -1.17
C SER A 165 -15.94 7.24 -1.10
N LEU A 166 -15.04 7.12 -0.11
CA LEU A 166 -14.21 5.93 0.10
C LEU A 166 -14.99 4.76 0.73
N GLN A 167 -16.08 5.03 1.45
CA GLN A 167 -16.85 3.97 2.11
C GLN A 167 -17.54 3.03 1.11
N PRO A 168 -18.26 3.51 0.07
CA PRO A 168 -18.79 2.65 -0.99
C PRO A 168 -17.69 1.83 -1.67
N LEU A 169 -16.53 2.43 -1.98
CA LEU A 169 -15.42 1.73 -2.60
C LEU A 169 -14.95 0.56 -1.73
N ARG A 170 -14.70 0.81 -0.44
CA ARG A 170 -14.30 -0.22 0.52
C ARG A 170 -15.31 -1.36 0.55
N ASN A 171 -16.60 -1.06 0.64
CA ASN A 171 -17.65 -2.07 0.71
C ASN A 171 -17.71 -2.90 -0.59
N SER A 172 -17.59 -2.26 -1.76
CA SER A 172 -17.57 -2.95 -3.04
C SER A 172 -16.36 -3.88 -3.17
N VAL A 173 -15.17 -3.42 -2.77
CA VAL A 173 -13.94 -4.23 -2.82
C VAL A 173 -13.96 -5.38 -1.82
N ALA A 174 -14.49 -5.17 -0.61
CA ALA A 174 -14.64 -6.25 0.37
C ALA A 174 -15.48 -7.41 -0.18
N SER A 175 -16.42 -7.13 -1.10
CA SER A 175 -17.21 -8.17 -1.77
C SER A 175 -16.48 -8.95 -2.87
N LEU A 176 -15.26 -8.53 -3.25
CA LEU A 176 -14.36 -9.26 -4.16
C LEU A 176 -13.47 -10.27 -3.43
N LEU A 177 -13.38 -10.18 -2.10
CA LEU A 177 -12.56 -11.06 -1.29
C LEU A 177 -13.30 -12.37 -0.99
N PRO A 178 -12.60 -13.50 -0.81
CA PRO A 178 -13.24 -14.76 -0.50
C PRO A 178 -13.82 -14.61 0.91
N VAL A 179 -15.09 -14.98 1.08
CA VAL A 179 -15.65 -15.09 2.43
C VAL A 179 -14.95 -16.26 3.10
N SER A 180 -14.07 -15.99 4.07
CA SER A 180 -13.57 -17.04 4.95
C SER A 180 -14.80 -17.59 5.70
N PRO A 181 -15.10 -18.91 5.62
CA PRO A 181 -16.22 -19.47 6.36
C PRO A 181 -15.81 -19.58 7.84
N GLU A 182 -15.82 -18.46 8.55
CA GLU A 182 -15.83 -18.49 9.99
C GLU A 182 -17.27 -18.85 10.43
N PHE A 183 -17.46 -20.13 10.79
CA PHE A 183 -18.61 -20.67 11.53
C PHE A 183 -19.97 -20.78 10.81
N GLY A 184 -19.99 -21.30 9.58
CA GLY A 184 -21.19 -21.96 9.04
C GLY A 184 -21.13 -23.47 9.33
N THR A 185 -22.14 -24.02 9.99
CA THR A 185 -22.28 -25.48 10.24
C THR A 185 -22.53 -26.31 8.98
N ASP A 186 -22.65 -25.67 7.82
CA ASP A 186 -22.87 -26.34 6.56
C ASP A 186 -21.52 -26.60 5.89
N GLY A 187 -21.21 -27.88 5.72
CA GLY A 187 -19.97 -28.36 5.11
C GLY A 187 -19.70 -27.77 3.71
N PRO A 188 -18.50 -27.99 3.18
CA PRO A 188 -18.08 -27.39 1.91
C PRO A 188 -19.06 -27.75 0.80
N VAL A 189 -19.72 -26.73 0.24
CA VAL A 189 -20.54 -26.88 -0.96
C VAL A 189 -19.60 -27.32 -2.08
N THR A 190 -19.71 -28.57 -2.51
CA THR A 190 -18.98 -29.12 -3.64
C THR A 190 -19.31 -28.28 -4.87
N GLY A 191 -18.37 -27.43 -5.28
CA GLY A 191 -18.50 -26.56 -6.44
C GLY A 191 -18.10 -25.09 -6.23
N SER A 192 -17.54 -24.69 -5.06
CA SER A 192 -16.98 -23.34 -4.94
C SER A 192 -15.74 -23.21 -5.84
N VAL A 193 -15.92 -22.53 -6.97
CA VAL A 193 -14.81 -22.04 -7.78
C VAL A 193 -13.95 -21.20 -6.83
N SER A 194 -12.67 -21.54 -6.68
CA SER A 194 -11.72 -20.71 -5.95
C SER A 194 -11.66 -19.36 -6.67
N ILE A 195 -12.43 -18.38 -6.19
CA ILE A 195 -12.36 -17.02 -6.71
C ILE A 195 -10.98 -16.51 -6.29
N ARG A 196 -10.04 -16.49 -7.23
CA ARG A 196 -8.73 -15.89 -7.02
C ARG A 196 -8.95 -14.40 -6.76
N SER A 197 -8.86 -13.99 -5.50
CA SER A 197 -9.03 -12.59 -5.16
C SER A 197 -7.84 -11.76 -5.63
N PRO A 198 -8.10 -10.55 -6.16
CA PRO A 198 -7.05 -9.66 -6.60
C PRO A 198 -6.13 -9.28 -5.44
N HIS A 199 -4.85 -9.09 -5.75
CA HIS A 199 -3.94 -8.37 -4.86
C HIS A 199 -4.28 -6.88 -4.91
N LEU A 200 -4.52 -6.26 -3.76
CA LEU A 200 -5.09 -4.93 -3.65
C LEU A 200 -4.06 -3.95 -3.09
N PHE A 201 -3.70 -2.94 -3.88
CA PHE A 201 -2.77 -1.88 -3.51
C PHE A 201 -3.42 -0.50 -3.64
N TRP A 202 -3.20 0.35 -2.65
CA TRP A 202 -3.62 1.74 -2.66
C TRP A 202 -2.39 2.65 -2.65
N HIS A 203 -2.25 3.55 -3.62
CA HIS A 203 -1.27 4.63 -3.51
C HIS A 203 -1.94 5.89 -2.93
N ASN A 204 -1.31 6.51 -1.93
CA ASN A 204 -1.79 7.75 -1.32
C ASN A 204 -1.29 9.00 -2.08
N LEU A 205 -1.62 10.16 -1.51
CA LEU A 205 -1.19 11.46 -2.03
C LEU A 205 0.30 11.66 -1.74
N PRO A 206 1.06 12.34 -2.61
CA PRO A 206 2.45 12.67 -2.34
C PRO A 206 2.52 13.85 -1.37
N ILE A 207 3.72 14.20 -0.93
CA ILE A 207 3.99 15.53 -0.38
C ILE A 207 3.68 16.58 -1.45
N LEU A 208 3.16 17.74 -1.02
CA LEU A 208 2.82 18.84 -1.92
C LEU A 208 3.71 20.03 -1.62
N ILE A 209 4.45 20.52 -2.62
CA ILE A 209 5.32 21.69 -2.45
C ILE A 209 4.61 22.91 -3.00
N ASN A 210 3.89 23.60 -2.10
CA ASN A 210 2.98 24.68 -2.49
C ASN A 210 3.66 25.77 -3.34
N SER A 211 4.91 26.13 -3.04
CA SER A 211 5.66 27.13 -3.79
C SER A 211 5.95 26.75 -5.24
N MET A 212 5.91 25.46 -5.60
CA MET A 212 6.18 24.96 -6.95
C MET A 212 4.90 24.73 -7.76
N LEU A 213 3.71 24.85 -7.15
CA LEU A 213 2.44 24.65 -7.83
C LEU A 213 2.16 25.78 -8.83
N ASN A 214 2.00 25.39 -10.10
CA ASN A 214 2.00 26.30 -11.25
C ASN A 214 0.76 27.21 -11.40
N THR A 215 -0.31 27.02 -10.62
CA THR A 215 -1.50 27.89 -10.66
C THR A 215 -1.87 28.41 -9.28
N VAL A 216 -2.47 29.61 -9.24
CA VAL A 216 -2.99 30.20 -8.00
C VAL A 216 -4.06 29.30 -7.38
N GLU A 217 -4.89 28.67 -8.20
CA GLU A 217 -5.92 27.74 -7.75
C GLU A 217 -5.32 26.52 -7.04
N LYS A 218 -4.31 25.86 -7.65
CA LYS A 218 -3.58 24.75 -7.01
C LYS A 218 -2.98 25.20 -5.68
N ARG A 219 -2.29 26.35 -5.65
CA ARG A 219 -1.69 26.89 -4.42
C ARG A 219 -2.72 27.14 -3.31
N LYS A 220 -3.90 27.63 -3.66
CA LYS A 220 -4.97 27.89 -2.69
C LYS A 220 -5.62 26.62 -2.16
N LYS A 221 -5.79 25.60 -3.01
CA LYS A 221 -6.59 24.40 -2.70
C LYS A 221 -5.77 23.21 -2.23
N MET A 222 -4.57 23.05 -2.76
CA MET A 222 -3.68 21.91 -2.54
C MET A 222 -2.59 22.28 -1.52
N THR A 223 -3.02 22.58 -0.29
CA THR A 223 -2.15 22.93 0.83
C THR A 223 -1.79 21.70 1.66
N ASP A 224 -0.72 21.77 2.45
CA ASP A 224 -0.37 20.69 3.40
C ASP A 224 -1.47 20.38 4.40
N ILE A 225 -2.20 21.42 4.84
CA ILE A 225 -3.35 21.28 5.73
C ILE A 225 -4.45 20.45 5.06
N MET A 226 -4.75 20.75 3.79
CA MET A 226 -5.76 20.04 3.03
C MET A 226 -5.32 18.60 2.71
N ARG A 227 -4.06 18.40 2.33
CA ARG A 227 -3.46 17.08 2.12
C ARG A 227 -3.58 16.21 3.38
N GLY A 228 -3.19 16.74 4.54
CA GLY A 228 -3.33 16.04 5.81
C GLY A 228 -4.80 15.77 6.17
N ALA A 229 -5.75 16.60 5.74
CA ALA A 229 -7.17 16.31 5.90
C ALA A 229 -7.62 15.11 5.05
N TYR A 230 -7.19 15.02 3.78
CA TYR A 230 -7.49 13.88 2.92
C TYR A 230 -6.86 12.58 3.44
N ASP A 231 -5.62 12.64 3.92
CA ASP A 231 -4.95 11.48 4.51
C ASP A 231 -5.67 10.97 5.77
N ARG A 232 -6.13 11.87 6.65
CA ARG A 232 -6.97 11.48 7.79
C ARG A 232 -8.25 10.79 7.36
N GLU A 233 -8.91 11.27 6.32
CA GLU A 233 -10.13 10.66 5.81
C GLU A 233 -9.87 9.29 5.14
N LEU A 234 -8.73 9.12 4.47
CA LEU A 234 -8.27 7.82 3.98
C LEU A 234 -8.12 6.82 5.13
N HIS A 235 -7.43 7.18 6.21
CA HIS A 235 -7.25 6.32 7.37
C HIS A 235 -8.59 6.00 8.08
N LYS A 236 -9.44 7.01 8.30
CA LYS A 236 -10.77 6.83 8.91
C LYS A 236 -11.70 5.93 8.09
N SER A 237 -11.57 5.94 6.77
CA SER A 237 -12.41 5.12 5.89
C SER A 237 -12.25 3.62 6.12
N LYS A 238 -11.14 3.19 6.73
CA LYS A 238 -10.72 1.78 6.86
C LYS A 238 -10.56 1.09 5.50
N LEU A 239 -10.08 1.82 4.50
CA LEU A 239 -9.73 1.24 3.20
C LEU A 239 -8.40 0.48 3.25
N LEU A 240 -7.46 0.92 4.08
CA LEU A 240 -6.11 0.35 4.19
C LEU A 240 -6.04 -0.79 5.21
N ARG A 241 -5.19 -1.80 4.96
CA ARG A 241 -4.89 -2.95 5.86
C ARG A 241 -4.51 -2.52 7.26
N LYS A 242 -3.65 -1.50 7.39
CA LYS A 242 -3.27 -0.92 8.70
C LYS A 242 -4.45 -0.39 9.52
N SER A 243 -5.59 -0.13 8.88
CA SER A 243 -6.83 0.36 9.50
C SER A 243 -7.97 -0.68 9.43
N GLY A 244 -7.67 -1.94 9.11
CA GLY A 244 -8.64 -3.04 9.01
C GLY A 244 -9.31 -3.20 7.64
N GLY A 245 -8.81 -2.52 6.61
CA GLY A 245 -9.30 -2.62 5.23
C GLY A 245 -8.53 -3.62 4.36
N PRO A 246 -8.92 -3.78 3.08
CA PRO A 246 -8.33 -4.80 2.23
C PRO A 246 -7.03 -4.37 1.50
N PHE A 247 -6.75 -3.07 1.37
CA PHE A 247 -5.63 -2.55 0.56
C PHE A 247 -4.30 -2.50 1.30
N LEU A 248 -3.23 -2.99 0.68
CA LEU A 248 -1.87 -2.65 1.09
C LEU A 248 -1.52 -1.23 0.62
N LEU A 249 -0.90 -0.43 1.47
CA LEU A 249 -0.50 0.94 1.14
C LEU A 249 0.84 0.93 0.37
N LEU A 250 0.85 1.54 -0.82
CA LEU A 250 2.05 2.06 -1.48
C LEU A 250 2.21 3.51 -1.02
N ASP A 251 3.10 3.75 -0.06
CA ASP A 251 3.17 5.02 0.68
C ASP A 251 3.95 6.09 -0.08
N ILE A 252 3.34 6.62 -1.13
CA ILE A 252 3.88 7.70 -1.96
C ILE A 252 4.14 8.96 -1.12
N GLU A 253 3.35 9.24 -0.08
CA GLU A 253 3.65 10.33 0.86
C GLU A 253 5.05 10.18 1.45
N SER A 254 5.34 9.05 2.09
CA SER A 254 6.64 8.79 2.70
C SER A 254 7.77 8.72 1.66
N LEU A 255 7.52 8.09 0.51
CA LEU A 255 8.53 7.97 -0.56
C LEU A 255 8.89 9.34 -1.15
N SER A 256 7.91 10.18 -1.43
CA SER A 256 8.11 11.54 -1.95
C SER A 256 8.75 12.46 -0.91
N TRP A 257 8.39 12.33 0.38
CA TRP A 257 9.07 13.02 1.48
C TRP A 257 10.56 12.67 1.53
N ASN A 258 10.88 11.37 1.50
CA ASN A 258 12.26 10.89 1.58
C ASN A 258 13.11 11.26 0.36
N CYS A 259 12.50 11.33 -0.83
CA CYS A 259 13.17 11.85 -2.02
C CYS A 259 13.50 13.34 -1.88
N GLY A 260 12.59 14.09 -1.27
CA GLY A 260 12.78 15.50 -0.92
C GLY A 260 12.43 16.46 -2.04
N VAL A 261 12.61 17.75 -1.76
CA VAL A 261 12.06 18.85 -2.58
C VAL A 261 12.68 18.97 -3.98
N ARG A 262 13.84 18.34 -4.20
CA ARG A 262 14.51 18.34 -5.50
C ARG A 262 13.99 17.27 -6.45
N CYS A 263 13.23 16.30 -5.94
CA CYS A 263 12.66 15.22 -6.74
C CYS A 263 11.35 15.59 -7.43
N THR A 264 11.04 16.88 -7.61
CA THR A 264 9.82 17.32 -8.28
C THR A 264 10.03 18.69 -8.90
N ASP A 265 9.49 18.88 -10.11
CA ASP A 265 9.57 20.15 -10.84
C ASP A 265 8.27 20.99 -10.72
N ASP A 266 7.21 20.39 -10.18
CA ASP A 266 5.90 21.06 -10.06
C ASP A 266 5.25 20.92 -8.70
N GLY A 267 5.96 20.32 -7.74
CA GLY A 267 5.52 20.17 -6.37
C GLY A 267 4.44 19.13 -6.15
N MET A 268 4.16 18.26 -7.13
CA MET A 268 3.16 17.18 -6.97
C MET A 268 3.47 15.91 -7.76
N HIS A 269 4.19 15.99 -8.88
CA HIS A 269 4.70 14.82 -9.61
C HIS A 269 6.18 14.65 -9.29
N TYR A 270 6.53 13.50 -8.74
CA TYR A 270 7.89 13.23 -8.30
C TYR A 270 8.71 12.49 -9.38
N ASP A 271 10.02 12.41 -9.16
CA ASP A 271 10.92 11.65 -10.02
C ASP A 271 10.60 10.15 -10.01
N GLU A 272 11.06 9.46 -11.06
CA GLU A 272 10.75 8.05 -11.33
C GLU A 272 11.15 7.14 -10.16
N SER A 273 12.21 7.48 -9.44
CA SER A 273 12.70 6.74 -8.27
C SER A 273 11.65 6.53 -7.18
N VAL A 274 10.72 7.49 -6.99
CA VAL A 274 9.61 7.37 -6.03
C VAL A 274 8.65 6.26 -6.46
N TYR A 275 8.36 6.18 -7.75
CA TYR A 275 7.39 5.24 -8.30
C TYR A 275 8.01 3.86 -8.56
N GLU A 276 9.30 3.79 -8.88
CA GLU A 276 10.07 2.55 -8.92
C GLU A 276 10.13 1.90 -7.55
N ALA A 277 10.40 2.66 -6.49
CA ALA A 277 10.34 2.15 -5.12
C ALA A 277 8.94 1.59 -4.78
N ALA A 278 7.87 2.28 -5.20
CA ALA A 278 6.51 1.79 -5.01
C ALA A 278 6.25 0.46 -5.77
N VAL A 279 6.73 0.34 -7.02
CA VAL A 279 6.65 -0.90 -7.81
C VAL A 279 7.45 -2.02 -7.16
N GLN A 280 8.66 -1.76 -6.66
CA GLN A 280 9.44 -2.75 -5.93
C GLN A 280 8.72 -3.26 -4.68
N ILE A 281 8.11 -2.37 -3.89
CA ILE A 281 7.29 -2.75 -2.71
C ILE A 281 6.12 -3.64 -3.15
N MET A 282 5.42 -3.26 -4.22
CA MET A 282 4.31 -4.05 -4.77
C MET A 282 4.76 -5.45 -5.18
N LEU A 283 5.82 -5.56 -5.99
CA LEU A 283 6.32 -6.85 -6.48
C LEU A 283 6.83 -7.74 -5.34
N ASN A 284 7.51 -7.17 -4.35
CA ASN A 284 7.94 -7.91 -3.17
C ASN A 284 6.74 -8.43 -2.35
N ALA A 285 5.68 -7.64 -2.21
CA ALA A 285 4.45 -8.09 -1.56
C ALA A 285 3.80 -9.26 -2.32
N LEU A 286 3.77 -9.21 -3.65
CA LEU A 286 3.27 -10.30 -4.49
C LEU A 286 4.11 -11.58 -4.34
N LEU A 287 5.44 -11.44 -4.32
CA LEU A 287 6.36 -12.57 -4.11
C LEU A 287 6.13 -13.23 -2.75
N ILE A 288 6.05 -12.45 -1.67
CA ILE A 288 5.79 -12.96 -0.32
C ILE A 288 4.46 -13.71 -0.27
N GLU A 289 3.38 -13.12 -0.80
CA GLU A 289 2.05 -13.77 -0.80
C GLU A 289 2.02 -15.04 -1.67
N SER A 290 2.84 -15.11 -2.73
CA SER A 290 2.95 -16.32 -3.56
C SER A 290 3.69 -17.46 -2.86
N HIS A 291 4.73 -17.15 -2.07
CA HIS A 291 5.53 -18.15 -1.35
C HIS A 291 4.83 -18.66 -0.08
N GLN A 292 3.91 -17.88 0.50
CA GLN A 292 3.10 -18.31 1.65
C GLN A 292 2.01 -19.33 1.30
N LYS A 293 1.73 -19.55 0.00
CA LYS A 293 0.71 -20.50 -0.48
C LYS A 293 1.29 -21.85 -0.93
N LEU A 294 2.61 -22.03 -0.87
CA LEU A 294 3.32 -23.29 -1.10
C LEU A 294 3.57 -24.01 0.24
#